data_AF-A0AAU9LIK5-F1
#
_entry.id   AF-A0AAU9LIK5-F1
#
_cell.length_a   1.000
_cell.length_b   1.000
_cell.length_c   1.000
_cell.angle_alpha   90.00
_cell.angle_beta   90.00
_cell.angle_gamma   90.00
#
_symmetry.space_group_name_H-M   'P 1'
#
loop_
_entity.id
_entity.type
_entity.pdbx_description
1 polymer ?
#
loop_
_entity_poly.entity_id
_entity_poly.type
_entity_poly.pdbx_seq_one_letter_code
_entity_poly.pdbx_strand_id
1 'polypeptide(L)'
;MTDRQTPPQDLDAADLVNLASSLLDVADGDSELPEATLNAATLDAVHAAIDARLELDADMISTDTLSLELPIEPPLEPIVEPTSSISSLKDPMISDLEYSVDEALELVKQQQEKVIKEVLACQVVFIPLYIVHRPKIMLCDVNRFQFMLESVSDLADALAARGSRLVVARGDGLQVLRRLLPAWRITHLFFDAASEPFSIDRDKRAVALAIRLGIKTQVTHGYTLYDLNNVIAENGGEPPITYTAFLRALAMQPMPPKPLPTPEQVPAPAFLPSELYQQVVDYETNRVKSDRDVLQSDAKEEKAEDEEEIDDSKDIAKYLKEIAGSEQQFTIPEVTEFGYDVPERHPFIYGGEQIALSILRTYCRNEGRVVKFEKPKTSPAQTTPSASTTSLSPFLYFGCISPRTFLHHVRGIQKHHAKAISATPVSLDGQLLWREFFHCHGLANRYFDKMEESPTCLQIDWRWHKIPEKEEDMTDDDKLARSQLKAWTDGQTGCPWIDAIMIQLKEEGWMHHLTRHSVACLLTRGDLYISWVRGLEVFQERLIDHDWSINAGNWLWLSSSYFFTAYFRVYSPSTFGKKWDPTVYLSANTCRH
;
A
#
# COMPACT_ATOMS: atom_id res chain seq x y z
N MET A 1 33.11 39.09 -28.74
CA MET A 1 34.05 39.00 -27.61
C MET A 1 33.34 38.28 -26.50
N THR A 2 33.85 37.09 -26.21
CA THR A 2 33.41 36.14 -25.21
C THR A 2 33.54 36.73 -23.81
N ASP A 3 32.53 36.53 -22.98
CA ASP A 3 32.77 36.21 -21.59
C ASP A 3 31.93 34.97 -21.24
N ARG A 4 32.58 33.80 -21.40
CA ARG A 4 32.08 32.54 -20.87
C ARG A 4 32.47 32.56 -19.40
N GLN A 5 31.51 32.78 -18.50
CA GLN A 5 31.72 32.44 -17.11
C GLN A 5 31.81 30.91 -17.01
N THR A 6 33.01 30.43 -16.70
CA THR A 6 33.29 29.07 -16.24
C THR A 6 32.40 28.77 -15.02
N PRO A 7 31.79 27.57 -14.92
CA PRO A 7 31.12 27.18 -13.68
C PRO A 7 32.18 27.06 -12.57
N PRO A 8 31.84 27.37 -11.30
CA PRO A 8 32.77 27.23 -10.19
C PRO A 8 33.16 25.75 -10.09
N GLN A 9 34.46 25.48 -10.13
CA GLN A 9 35.00 24.20 -9.67
C GLN A 9 34.97 24.25 -8.14
N ASP A 10 34.53 23.15 -7.53
CA ASP A 10 34.37 22.90 -6.09
C ASP A 10 33.14 23.55 -5.43
N LEU A 11 31.94 23.09 -5.81
CA LEU A 11 30.73 23.24 -4.99
C LEU A 11 30.53 21.94 -4.20
N ASP A 12 30.39 22.02 -2.88
CA ASP A 12 30.06 20.84 -2.08
C ASP A 12 28.59 20.42 -2.29
N ALA A 13 28.19 19.26 -1.76
CA ALA A 13 26.83 18.76 -1.91
C ALA A 13 25.77 19.71 -1.32
N ALA A 14 26.09 20.46 -0.27
CA ALA A 14 25.19 21.45 0.33
C ALA A 14 25.07 22.70 -0.55
N ASP A 15 26.13 23.11 -1.24
CA ASP A 15 26.14 24.23 -2.17
C ASP A 15 25.34 23.93 -3.46
N LEU A 16 25.40 22.70 -3.96
CA LEU A 16 24.56 22.24 -5.07
C LEU A 16 23.08 22.18 -4.68
N VAL A 17 22.77 21.76 -3.45
CA VAL A 17 21.41 21.78 -2.88
C VAL A 17 20.91 23.21 -2.71
N ASN A 18 21.75 24.14 -2.24
CA ASN A 18 21.41 25.55 -2.10
C ASN A 18 21.20 26.24 -3.46
N LEU A 19 22.01 25.90 -4.46
CA LEU A 19 21.85 26.39 -5.84
C LEU A 19 20.56 25.87 -6.48
N ALA A 20 20.25 24.58 -6.27
CA ALA A 20 18.98 23.99 -6.71
C ALA A 20 17.77 24.62 -5.99
N SER A 21 17.90 24.92 -4.69
CA SER A 21 16.88 25.62 -3.90
C SER A 21 16.60 27.03 -4.45
N SER A 22 17.65 27.80 -4.76
CA SER A 22 17.53 29.16 -5.30
C SER A 22 16.91 29.22 -6.71
N LEU A 23 17.13 28.20 -7.55
CA LEU A 23 16.54 28.14 -8.90
C LEU A 23 15.05 27.77 -8.88
N LEU A 24 14.58 27.17 -7.79
CA LEU A 24 13.20 26.71 -7.60
C LEU A 24 12.28 27.81 -7.07
N ASP A 25 12.79 28.75 -6.27
CA ASP A 25 12.03 29.91 -5.76
C ASP A 25 11.56 30.86 -6.89
N VAL A 26 12.22 30.83 -8.06
CA VAL A 26 11.88 31.68 -9.22
C VAL A 26 10.71 31.08 -10.04
N ALA A 27 10.43 29.79 -9.91
CA ALA A 27 9.41 29.09 -10.70
C ALA A 27 7.98 29.22 -10.16
N ASP A 28 7.80 29.64 -8.90
CA ASP A 28 6.49 29.80 -8.24
C ASP A 28 5.75 31.09 -8.65
N GLY A 29 6.39 31.96 -9.45
CA GLY A 29 5.91 33.32 -9.71
C GLY A 29 4.81 33.50 -10.78
N ASP A 30 4.67 32.61 -11.76
CA ASP A 30 3.72 32.79 -12.86
C ASP A 30 3.35 31.43 -13.50
N SER A 31 2.22 30.82 -13.12
CA SER A 31 1.82 29.51 -13.65
C SER A 31 0.45 29.51 -14.35
N GLU A 32 0.45 29.85 -15.64
CA GLU A 32 -0.48 29.26 -16.61
C GLU A 32 -0.11 27.77 -16.80
N LEU A 33 -0.56 26.91 -15.86
CA LEU A 33 -0.57 25.43 -15.88
C LEU A 33 0.52 24.76 -15.03
N PRO A 34 0.23 24.26 -13.80
CA PRO A 34 1.15 23.36 -13.12
C PRO A 34 0.91 21.93 -13.62
N GLU A 35 1.12 21.74 -14.92
CA GLU A 35 1.53 20.46 -15.53
C GLU A 35 2.61 20.68 -16.60
N ALA A 36 3.08 21.93 -16.79
CA ALA A 36 4.22 22.22 -17.64
C ALA A 36 5.40 22.67 -16.78
N THR A 37 6.35 21.75 -16.63
CA THR A 37 7.77 21.99 -16.37
C THR A 37 8.16 22.67 -15.05
N LEU A 38 8.60 21.86 -14.07
CA LEU A 38 9.98 22.10 -13.62
C LEU A 38 10.80 22.12 -14.91
N ASN A 39 11.51 23.22 -15.19
CA ASN A 39 12.31 23.26 -16.41
C ASN A 39 13.22 22.03 -16.42
N ALA A 40 13.44 21.44 -17.60
CA ALA A 40 14.18 20.17 -17.70
C ALA A 40 15.53 20.25 -16.97
N ALA A 41 16.17 21.42 -16.94
CA ALA A 41 17.41 21.64 -16.21
C ALA A 41 17.29 21.53 -14.68
N THR A 42 16.18 21.95 -14.08
CA THR A 42 15.95 21.80 -12.63
C THR A 42 15.66 20.36 -12.26
N LEU A 43 14.92 19.64 -13.12
CA LEU A 43 14.66 18.22 -12.91
C LEU A 43 15.93 17.38 -13.17
N ASP A 44 16.69 17.72 -14.21
CA ASP A 44 18.01 17.16 -14.50
C ASP A 44 18.98 17.44 -13.36
N ALA A 45 18.90 18.61 -12.70
CA ALA A 45 19.73 18.92 -11.53
C ALA A 45 19.33 18.10 -10.28
N VAL A 46 18.02 17.87 -10.06
CA VAL A 46 17.54 16.99 -8.98
C VAL A 46 17.91 15.53 -9.27
N HIS A 47 17.71 15.05 -10.50
CA HIS A 47 18.11 13.72 -10.92
C HIS A 47 19.64 13.55 -10.90
N ALA A 48 20.42 14.56 -11.34
CA ALA A 48 21.87 14.54 -11.24
C ALA A 48 22.35 14.62 -9.78
N ALA A 49 21.64 15.28 -8.88
CA ALA A 49 21.96 15.25 -7.44
C ALA A 49 21.68 13.88 -6.83
N ILE A 50 20.56 13.24 -7.20
CA ILE A 50 20.23 11.86 -6.83
C ILE A 50 21.28 10.89 -7.39
N ASP A 51 21.66 11.04 -8.66
CA ASP A 51 22.63 10.18 -9.35
C ASP A 51 24.08 10.43 -8.88
N ALA A 52 24.46 11.67 -8.55
CA ALA A 52 25.79 11.98 -7.99
C ALA A 52 25.97 11.38 -6.58
N ARG A 53 24.88 11.25 -5.81
CA ARG A 53 24.90 10.49 -4.54
C ARG A 53 25.15 9.00 -4.80
N LEU A 54 24.59 8.43 -5.88
CA LEU A 54 24.84 7.04 -6.29
C LEU A 54 26.31 6.80 -6.67
N GLU A 55 26.99 7.78 -7.27
CA GLU A 55 28.42 7.67 -7.60
C GLU A 55 29.31 7.76 -6.35
N LEU A 56 28.96 8.62 -5.38
CA LEU A 56 29.67 8.70 -4.09
C LEU A 56 29.51 7.42 -3.25
N ASP A 57 28.30 6.85 -3.20
CA ASP A 57 28.05 5.59 -2.49
C ASP A 57 28.68 4.40 -3.24
N ALA A 58 28.78 4.44 -4.58
CA ALA A 58 29.47 3.42 -5.36
C ALA A 58 31.00 3.50 -5.21
N ASP A 59 31.58 4.70 -5.12
CA ASP A 59 33.03 4.89 -4.88
C ASP A 59 33.44 4.48 -3.46
N MET A 60 32.54 4.62 -2.47
CA MET A 60 32.75 4.08 -1.12
C MET A 60 32.66 2.54 -1.07
N ILE A 61 32.08 1.91 -2.10
CA ILE A 61 31.99 0.44 -2.26
C ILE A 61 33.05 -0.09 -3.25
N SER A 62 33.75 0.80 -3.99
CA SER A 62 34.66 0.45 -5.10
C SER A 62 36.15 0.35 -4.72
N THR A 63 36.52 0.33 -3.44
CA THR A 63 37.88 -0.05 -3.03
C THR A 63 37.87 -1.38 -2.30
N ASP A 64 37.67 -2.46 -3.07
CA ASP A 64 38.48 -3.69 -3.00
C ASP A 64 37.91 -4.74 -3.97
N THR A 65 38.27 -4.61 -5.25
CA THR A 65 38.22 -5.74 -6.19
C THR A 65 39.63 -6.05 -6.66
N LEU A 66 40.28 -6.99 -5.98
CA LEU A 66 41.40 -7.73 -6.54
C LEU A 66 40.87 -9.10 -7.02
N SER A 67 40.80 -9.22 -8.34
CA SER A 67 40.55 -10.44 -9.09
C SER A 67 41.52 -11.54 -8.69
N LEU A 68 41.09 -12.81 -8.64
CA LEU A 68 41.99 -13.96 -8.86
C LEU A 68 41.20 -15.22 -9.24
N GLU A 69 41.58 -15.77 -10.39
CA GLU A 69 41.26 -17.09 -10.90
C GLU A 69 41.90 -18.18 -10.02
N LEU A 70 41.19 -19.30 -9.81
CA LEU A 70 41.74 -20.53 -9.19
C LEU A 70 42.83 -21.14 -10.08
N PRO A 71 43.93 -21.71 -9.52
CA PRO A 71 43.91 -23.17 -9.25
C PRO A 71 44.89 -23.74 -8.17
N ILE A 72 44.51 -24.93 -7.63
CA ILE A 72 45.34 -26.06 -7.10
C ILE A 72 46.05 -25.90 -5.71
N GLU A 73 45.63 -26.71 -4.73
CA GLU A 73 46.35 -27.09 -3.48
C GLU A 73 47.50 -28.13 -3.74
N PRO A 74 48.40 -28.55 -2.81
CA PRO A 74 48.53 -28.36 -1.32
C PRO A 74 50.03 -28.12 -0.87
N PRO A 75 50.56 -28.46 0.34
CA PRO A 75 50.04 -28.54 1.72
C PRO A 75 50.89 -27.81 2.83
N LEU A 76 50.24 -27.62 4.01
CA LEU A 76 50.71 -27.78 5.42
C LEU A 76 51.64 -26.77 6.16
N GLU A 77 51.09 -26.34 7.31
CA GLU A 77 51.67 -26.28 8.69
C GLU A 77 52.32 -24.99 9.26
N PRO A 78 52.33 -24.81 10.62
CA PRO A 78 51.49 -23.87 11.40
C PRO A 78 52.33 -22.75 12.04
N ILE A 79 51.80 -21.96 13.01
CA ILE A 79 52.47 -21.45 14.25
C ILE A 79 51.94 -20.07 14.76
N VAL A 80 51.36 -20.08 15.98
CA VAL A 80 51.50 -19.13 17.12
C VAL A 80 50.61 -17.87 17.25
N GLU A 81 49.67 -17.94 18.20
CA GLU A 81 49.31 -16.88 19.18
C GLU A 81 50.38 -16.82 20.29
N PRO A 82 50.58 -15.75 21.14
CA PRO A 82 49.50 -15.04 21.85
C PRO A 82 49.79 -13.60 22.43
N THR A 83 48.87 -13.12 23.29
CA THR A 83 49.01 -12.14 24.42
C THR A 83 49.08 -10.62 24.11
N SER A 84 48.58 -9.67 24.91
CA SER A 84 47.66 -9.62 26.08
C SER A 84 47.35 -8.13 26.47
N SER A 85 46.12 -7.90 26.94
CA SER A 85 45.56 -7.01 28.00
C SER A 85 46.06 -5.59 28.39
N ILE A 86 45.05 -4.84 28.93
CA ILE A 86 45.01 -3.82 30.04
C ILE A 86 44.62 -2.41 29.53
N SER A 87 43.37 -1.92 29.62
CA SER A 87 42.45 -1.51 30.73
C SER A 87 42.56 -0.02 31.18
N SER A 88 41.45 0.74 31.12
CA SER A 88 40.75 1.39 32.28
C SER A 88 39.76 2.53 31.90
N LEU A 89 38.46 2.25 32.03
CA LEU A 89 37.33 2.98 32.65
C LEU A 89 37.27 4.53 32.78
N LYS A 90 36.17 5.14 32.27
CA LYS A 90 35.05 5.82 33.01
C LYS A 90 34.13 6.61 32.04
N ASP A 91 32.89 6.17 31.77
CA ASP A 91 31.57 6.50 32.38
C ASP A 91 30.65 7.20 31.33
N PRO A 92 29.30 7.21 31.45
CA PRO A 92 28.43 6.70 30.41
C PRO A 92 27.42 7.73 29.89
N MET A 93 27.11 7.69 28.60
CA MET A 93 25.81 7.99 27.98
C MET A 93 26.02 8.34 26.50
N ILE A 94 25.21 7.68 25.65
CA ILE A 94 24.87 8.07 24.28
C ILE A 94 26.05 8.00 23.29
N SER A 95 26.28 6.81 22.72
CA SER A 95 26.67 6.65 21.31
C SER A 95 26.56 5.19 20.88
N ASP A 96 26.31 5.00 19.59
CA ASP A 96 26.64 3.82 18.77
C ASP A 96 25.67 2.63 18.77
N LEU A 97 24.75 2.69 17.80
CA LEU A 97 24.15 1.53 17.15
C LEU A 97 24.42 1.60 15.65
N GLU A 98 25.66 1.91 15.28
CA GLU A 98 26.23 1.53 13.98
C GLU A 98 26.83 0.13 14.14
N TYR A 99 25.99 -0.89 14.04
CA TYR A 99 26.48 -2.21 13.67
C TYR A 99 26.58 -2.24 12.16
N SER A 100 27.80 -2.43 11.64
CA SER A 100 28.01 -2.76 10.23
C SER A 100 27.13 -3.95 9.86
N VAL A 101 26.44 -3.84 8.73
CA VAL A 101 25.58 -4.89 8.15
C VAL A 101 26.32 -6.23 8.07
N ASP A 102 27.66 -6.21 7.94
CA ASP A 102 28.51 -7.40 7.89
C ASP A 102 28.70 -8.06 9.27
N GLU A 103 28.80 -7.32 10.37
CA GLU A 103 28.83 -7.89 11.73
C GLU A 103 27.46 -8.44 12.14
N ALA A 104 26.37 -7.79 11.71
CA ALA A 104 25.01 -8.30 11.89
C ALA A 104 24.76 -9.58 11.07
N LEU A 105 25.30 -9.67 9.84
CA LEU A 105 25.27 -10.88 9.02
C LEU A 105 26.14 -12.00 9.59
N GLU A 106 27.28 -11.68 10.19
CA GLU A 106 28.18 -12.68 10.80
C GLU A 106 27.65 -13.17 12.15
N LEU A 107 27.01 -12.29 12.96
CA LEU A 107 26.22 -12.71 14.11
C LEU A 107 25.02 -13.55 13.67
N VAL A 108 24.30 -13.16 12.62
CA VAL A 108 23.17 -13.94 12.07
C VAL A 108 23.66 -15.29 11.55
N LYS A 109 24.84 -15.38 10.92
CA LYS A 109 25.44 -16.65 10.48
C LYS A 109 25.92 -17.51 11.65
N GLN A 110 26.58 -16.94 12.66
CA GLN A 110 27.04 -17.67 13.85
C GLN A 110 25.87 -18.10 14.74
N GLN A 111 24.83 -17.26 14.87
CA GLN A 111 23.55 -17.66 15.45
C GLN A 111 22.88 -18.70 14.57
N GLN A 112 22.85 -18.57 13.24
CA GLN A 112 22.26 -19.56 12.34
C GLN A 112 23.00 -20.90 12.42
N GLU A 113 24.33 -20.98 12.48
CA GLU A 113 25.06 -22.25 12.57
C GLU A 113 24.87 -22.94 13.94
N LYS A 114 24.80 -22.16 15.02
CA LYS A 114 24.53 -22.66 16.37
C LYS A 114 23.06 -23.08 16.55
N VAL A 115 22.15 -22.27 16.01
CA VAL A 115 20.71 -22.54 15.93
C VAL A 115 20.44 -23.70 14.99
N ILE A 116 21.13 -23.85 13.86
CA ILE A 116 20.98 -25.00 12.93
C ILE A 116 21.36 -26.29 13.65
N LYS A 117 22.41 -26.31 14.48
CA LYS A 117 22.75 -27.50 15.29
C LYS A 117 21.72 -27.84 16.37
N GLU A 118 21.01 -26.87 16.94
CA GLU A 118 19.95 -27.08 17.93
C GLU A 118 18.55 -27.28 17.29
N VAL A 119 18.30 -26.67 16.12
CA VAL A 119 17.06 -26.73 15.31
C VAL A 119 17.02 -27.96 14.42
N LEU A 120 18.16 -28.58 14.11
CA LEU A 120 18.18 -29.92 13.51
C LEU A 120 17.50 -30.99 14.42
N ALA A 121 17.18 -30.65 15.68
CA ALA A 121 16.34 -31.45 16.57
C ALA A 121 14.91 -30.90 16.79
N CYS A 122 14.58 -29.70 16.30
CA CYS A 122 13.27 -29.07 16.47
C CYS A 122 12.60 -28.83 15.11
N GLN A 123 11.56 -29.60 14.82
CA GLN A 123 10.73 -29.45 13.63
C GLN A 123 10.05 -28.07 13.63
N VAL A 124 10.52 -27.15 12.78
CA VAL A 124 9.88 -25.82 12.60
C VAL A 124 8.56 -26.02 11.85
N VAL A 125 7.45 -25.62 12.48
CA VAL A 125 6.13 -25.61 11.84
C VAL A 125 5.82 -24.21 11.33
N PHE A 126 5.53 -24.09 10.03
CA PHE A 126 5.15 -22.84 9.40
C PHE A 126 3.68 -22.88 8.97
N ILE A 127 2.90 -21.88 9.37
CA ILE A 127 1.47 -21.78 9.06
C ILE A 127 1.22 -20.44 8.34
N PRO A 128 1.16 -20.44 6.99
CA PRO A 128 0.66 -19.29 6.25
C PRO A 128 -0.82 -19.09 6.59
N LEU A 129 -1.16 -17.94 7.18
CA LEU A 129 -2.51 -17.61 7.62
C LEU A 129 -3.01 -16.36 6.91
N TYR A 130 -4.19 -16.44 6.31
CA TYR A 130 -4.96 -15.27 5.88
C TYR A 130 -6.27 -15.23 6.67
N ILE A 131 -6.64 -14.04 7.18
CA ILE A 131 -7.91 -13.85 7.89
C ILE A 131 -8.82 -12.99 7.03
N VAL A 132 -9.89 -13.57 6.49
CA VAL A 132 -10.95 -12.82 5.80
C VAL A 132 -11.79 -12.11 6.87
N HIS A 133 -11.53 -10.81 7.02
CA HIS A 133 -12.18 -10.02 8.04
C HIS A 133 -13.69 -9.89 7.79
N ARG A 134 -14.51 -10.08 8.83
CA ARG A 134 -15.95 -9.78 8.82
C ARG A 134 -16.20 -8.48 9.57
N PRO A 135 -16.21 -7.32 8.90
CA PRO A 135 -16.52 -6.06 9.56
C PRO A 135 -18.02 -5.99 9.92
N LYS A 136 -18.36 -5.15 10.90
CA LYS A 136 -19.76 -4.87 11.28
C LYS A 136 -20.54 -4.20 10.14
N ILE A 137 -19.85 -3.42 9.31
CA ILE A 137 -20.40 -2.71 8.15
C ILE A 137 -19.54 -3.07 6.95
N MET A 138 -20.15 -3.68 5.94
CA MET A 138 -19.48 -3.95 4.66
C MET A 138 -19.52 -2.67 3.82
N LEU A 139 -18.36 -2.01 3.69
CA LEU A 139 -18.17 -0.82 2.86
C LEU A 139 -17.55 -1.15 1.50
N CYS A 140 -17.45 -2.43 1.13
CA CYS A 140 -16.94 -2.85 -0.17
C CYS A 140 -18.04 -3.51 -0.99
N ASP A 141 -18.04 -3.25 -2.29
CA ASP A 141 -18.88 -3.98 -3.23
C ASP A 141 -18.25 -5.34 -3.59
N VAL A 142 -19.06 -6.21 -4.17
CA VAL A 142 -18.70 -7.59 -4.53
C VAL A 142 -17.49 -7.66 -5.45
N ASN A 143 -17.31 -6.71 -6.36
CA ASN A 143 -16.18 -6.68 -7.30
C ASN A 143 -14.83 -6.62 -6.58
N ARG A 144 -14.70 -5.78 -5.54
CA ARG A 144 -13.46 -5.69 -4.75
C ARG A 144 -13.27 -6.93 -3.88
N PHE A 145 -14.36 -7.45 -3.32
CA PHE A 145 -14.32 -8.63 -2.47
C PHE A 145 -13.92 -9.88 -3.26
N GLN A 146 -14.47 -10.06 -4.46
CA GLN A 146 -14.12 -11.10 -5.41
C GLN A 146 -12.64 -11.03 -5.79
N PHE A 147 -12.13 -9.84 -6.18
CA PHE A 147 -10.71 -9.66 -6.50
C PHE A 147 -9.79 -10.05 -5.32
N MET A 148 -10.17 -9.74 -4.09
CA MET A 148 -9.44 -10.16 -2.90
C MET A 148 -9.41 -11.69 -2.78
N LEU A 149 -10.56 -12.37 -2.91
CA LEU A 149 -10.62 -13.84 -2.81
C LEU A 149 -9.81 -14.52 -3.92
N GLU A 150 -9.84 -13.99 -5.13
CA GLU A 150 -9.00 -14.47 -6.24
C GLU A 150 -7.51 -14.30 -5.94
N SER A 151 -7.13 -13.17 -5.34
CA SER A 151 -5.75 -12.92 -4.91
C SER A 151 -5.31 -13.89 -3.81
N VAL A 152 -6.20 -14.21 -2.87
CA VAL A 152 -5.98 -15.23 -1.83
C VAL A 152 -5.88 -16.64 -2.44
N SER A 153 -6.66 -16.94 -3.48
CA SER A 153 -6.58 -18.19 -4.23
C SER A 153 -5.26 -18.34 -4.97
N ASP A 154 -4.81 -17.30 -5.67
CA ASP A 154 -3.51 -17.31 -6.35
C ASP A 154 -2.36 -17.50 -5.35
N LEU A 155 -2.45 -16.88 -4.16
CA LEU A 155 -1.49 -17.11 -3.06
C LEU A 155 -1.53 -18.56 -2.56
N ALA A 156 -2.71 -19.15 -2.42
CA ALA A 156 -2.85 -20.54 -2.00
C ALA A 156 -2.21 -21.51 -3.02
N ASP A 157 -2.43 -21.28 -4.31
CA ASP A 157 -1.81 -22.04 -5.40
C ASP A 157 -0.29 -21.86 -5.42
N ALA A 158 0.20 -20.63 -5.22
CA ALA A 158 1.62 -20.33 -5.14
C ALA A 158 2.32 -21.03 -3.95
N LEU A 159 1.66 -21.12 -2.80
CA LEU A 159 2.15 -21.86 -1.64
C LEU A 159 2.11 -23.38 -1.88
N ALA A 160 1.04 -23.89 -2.49
CA ALA A 160 0.90 -25.31 -2.82
C ALA A 160 1.98 -25.78 -3.80
N ALA A 161 2.27 -24.98 -4.83
CA ALA A 161 3.35 -25.25 -5.79
C ALA A 161 4.74 -25.32 -5.15
N ARG A 162 4.90 -24.75 -3.94
CA ARG A 162 6.16 -24.73 -3.16
C ARG A 162 6.14 -25.68 -1.97
N GLY A 163 5.17 -26.61 -1.93
CA GLY A 163 5.08 -27.66 -0.93
C GLY A 163 4.37 -27.27 0.37
N SER A 164 3.77 -26.08 0.46
CA SER A 164 3.04 -25.62 1.65
C SER A 164 1.53 -25.50 1.40
N ARG A 165 0.80 -24.86 2.32
CA ARG A 165 -0.66 -24.65 2.19
C ARG A 165 -1.10 -23.41 2.96
N LEU A 166 -1.95 -22.61 2.33
CA LEU A 166 -2.61 -21.48 2.99
C LEU A 166 -3.73 -21.95 3.91
N VAL A 167 -3.81 -21.38 5.12
CA VAL A 167 -4.94 -21.51 6.05
C VAL A 167 -5.74 -20.23 5.98
N VAL A 168 -7.03 -20.32 5.64
CA VAL A 168 -7.92 -19.16 5.52
C VAL A 168 -8.96 -19.17 6.63
N ALA A 169 -8.81 -18.27 7.60
CA ALA A 169 -9.76 -18.07 8.69
C ALA A 169 -10.77 -16.95 8.34
N ARG A 170 -11.92 -16.91 9.01
CA ARG A 170 -12.91 -15.82 8.88
C ARG A 170 -13.25 -15.20 10.24
N GLY A 171 -13.60 -13.92 10.25
CA GLY A 171 -14.14 -13.24 11.44
C GLY A 171 -13.42 -11.94 11.80
N ASP A 172 -13.61 -11.44 13.02
CA ASP A 172 -12.81 -10.31 13.52
C ASP A 172 -11.35 -10.71 13.68
N GLY A 173 -10.42 -9.95 13.09
CA GLY A 173 -9.02 -10.34 13.01
C GLY A 173 -8.36 -10.55 14.37
N LEU A 174 -8.65 -9.67 15.34
CA LEU A 174 -8.07 -9.78 16.68
C LEU A 174 -8.70 -10.94 17.47
N GLN A 175 -10.01 -11.12 17.35
CA GLN A 175 -10.72 -12.22 18.01
C GLN A 175 -10.33 -13.60 17.46
N VAL A 176 -10.05 -13.67 16.16
CA VAL A 176 -9.50 -14.87 15.51
C VAL A 176 -8.10 -15.16 16.07
N LEU A 177 -7.18 -14.18 16.03
CA LEU A 177 -5.82 -14.35 16.55
C LEU A 177 -5.79 -14.74 18.04
N ARG A 178 -6.67 -14.18 18.87
CA ARG A 178 -6.77 -14.51 20.31
C ARG A 178 -6.99 -15.99 20.58
N ARG A 179 -7.61 -16.71 19.64
CA ARG A 179 -7.92 -18.14 19.76
C ARG A 179 -6.89 -19.01 19.04
N LEU A 180 -6.52 -18.63 17.81
CA LEU A 180 -5.63 -19.43 16.98
C LEU A 180 -4.19 -19.46 17.52
N LEU A 181 -3.66 -18.31 17.94
CA LEU A 181 -2.26 -18.21 18.39
C LEU A 181 -1.94 -19.14 19.58
N PRO A 182 -2.70 -19.13 20.70
CA PRO A 182 -2.43 -20.05 21.80
C PRO A 182 -2.81 -21.50 21.48
N ALA A 183 -3.90 -21.74 20.74
CA ALA A 183 -4.31 -23.10 20.36
C ALA A 183 -3.25 -23.83 19.53
N TRP A 184 -2.61 -23.12 18.59
CA TRP A 184 -1.55 -23.65 17.74
C TRP A 184 -0.15 -23.51 18.34
N ARG A 185 -0.05 -23.02 19.59
CA ARG A 185 1.22 -22.83 20.31
C ARG A 185 2.24 -22.02 19.51
N ILE A 186 1.77 -20.95 18.87
CA ILE A 186 2.60 -20.07 18.05
C ILE A 186 3.67 -19.43 18.92
N THR A 187 4.91 -19.39 18.42
CA THR A 187 6.05 -18.76 19.10
C THR A 187 6.52 -17.48 18.40
N HIS A 188 6.27 -17.37 17.09
CA HIS A 188 6.65 -16.24 16.27
C HIS A 188 5.51 -15.83 15.33
N LEU A 189 5.27 -14.54 15.19
CA LEU A 189 4.28 -13.95 14.28
C LEU A 189 4.97 -12.98 13.32
N PHE A 190 4.77 -13.16 12.03
CA PHE A 190 5.36 -12.35 10.96
C PHE A 190 4.25 -11.67 10.15
N PHE A 191 4.39 -10.37 9.87
CA PHE A 191 3.49 -9.63 8.98
C PHE A 191 4.16 -8.36 8.44
N ASP A 192 3.62 -7.80 7.36
CA ASP A 192 4.08 -6.52 6.82
C ASP A 192 3.35 -5.35 7.48
N ALA A 193 4.08 -4.28 7.78
CA ALA A 193 3.52 -3.08 8.40
C ALA A 193 2.50 -2.40 7.48
N ALA A 194 1.35 -2.04 8.04
CA ALA A 194 0.38 -1.22 7.34
C ALA A 194 0.72 0.28 7.42
N SER A 195 0.22 1.05 6.44
CA SER A 195 0.41 2.51 6.37
C SER A 195 -0.85 3.33 6.68
N GLU A 196 -1.99 2.69 6.92
CA GLU A 196 -3.28 3.35 7.15
C GLU A 196 -3.66 3.36 8.65
N PRO A 197 -4.32 4.42 9.18
CA PRO A 197 -4.59 4.54 10.61
C PRO A 197 -5.34 3.36 11.25
N PHE A 198 -6.38 2.85 10.58
CA PHE A 198 -7.14 1.69 11.07
C PHE A 198 -6.26 0.44 11.17
N SER A 199 -5.47 0.18 10.13
CA SER A 199 -4.60 -0.98 10.05
C SER A 199 -3.43 -0.89 11.02
N ILE A 200 -2.86 0.31 11.23
CA ILE A 200 -1.84 0.57 12.27
C ILE A 200 -2.41 0.26 13.66
N ASP A 201 -3.63 0.68 13.98
CA ASP A 201 -4.23 0.39 15.29
C ASP A 201 -4.60 -1.09 15.47
N ARG A 202 -5.04 -1.76 14.40
CA ARG A 202 -5.22 -3.22 14.39
C ARG A 202 -3.90 -3.92 14.69
N ASP A 203 -2.83 -3.54 14.02
CA ASP A 203 -1.52 -4.18 14.15
C ASP A 203 -0.94 -3.92 15.56
N LYS A 204 -1.09 -2.72 16.11
CA LYS A 204 -0.74 -2.42 17.53
C LYS A 204 -1.47 -3.35 18.50
N ARG A 205 -2.77 -3.57 18.31
CA ARG A 205 -3.55 -4.51 19.16
C ARG A 205 -3.09 -5.95 18.98
N ALA A 206 -2.76 -6.37 17.75
CA ALA A 206 -2.23 -7.71 17.47
C ALA A 206 -0.85 -7.93 18.11
N VAL A 207 0.04 -6.94 18.06
CA VAL A 207 1.36 -6.97 18.73
C VAL A 207 1.19 -7.01 20.25
N ALA A 208 0.29 -6.19 20.82
CA ALA A 208 -0.01 -6.23 22.25
C ALA A 208 -0.55 -7.60 22.70
N LEU A 209 -1.42 -8.23 21.90
CA LEU A 209 -1.88 -9.60 22.13
C LEU A 209 -0.73 -10.60 22.07
N ALA A 210 0.14 -10.51 21.06
CA ALA A 210 1.30 -11.40 20.92
C ALA A 210 2.25 -11.29 22.14
N ILE A 211 2.54 -10.07 22.60
CA ILE A 211 3.36 -9.83 23.81
C ILE A 211 2.74 -10.50 25.04
N ARG A 212 1.42 -10.35 25.25
CA ARG A 212 0.71 -10.99 26.37
C ARG A 212 0.79 -12.52 26.32
N LEU A 213 0.88 -13.09 25.12
CA LEU A 213 0.99 -14.54 24.92
C LEU A 213 2.46 -15.03 24.88
N GLY A 214 3.44 -14.15 25.06
CA GLY A 214 4.87 -14.52 24.97
C GLY A 214 5.35 -14.82 23.54
N ILE A 215 4.65 -14.32 22.53
CA ILE A 215 4.93 -14.54 21.11
C ILE A 215 5.83 -13.42 20.60
N LYS A 216 6.91 -13.78 19.90
CA LYS A 216 7.80 -12.81 19.27
C LYS A 216 7.21 -12.31 17.95
N THR A 217 7.13 -11.00 17.77
CA THR A 217 6.63 -10.40 16.52
C THR A 217 7.77 -9.87 15.67
N GLN A 218 7.75 -10.18 14.38
CA GLN A 218 8.65 -9.61 13.38
C GLN A 218 7.81 -8.87 12.33
N VAL A 219 8.07 -7.58 12.19
CA VAL A 219 7.34 -6.71 11.27
C VAL A 219 8.30 -6.31 10.15
N THR A 220 7.89 -6.53 8.91
CA THR A 220 8.61 -6.05 7.72
C THR A 220 7.97 -4.77 7.18
N HIS A 221 8.66 -4.08 6.27
CA HIS A 221 8.13 -2.91 5.57
C HIS A 221 8.34 -3.12 4.06
N GLY A 222 7.27 -3.54 3.37
CA GLY A 222 7.26 -3.83 1.94
C GLY A 222 6.12 -3.14 1.17
N TYR A 223 5.11 -2.63 1.88
CA TYR A 223 3.94 -1.96 1.29
C TYR A 223 4.27 -0.59 0.66
N THR A 224 5.23 0.16 1.20
CA THR A 224 5.72 1.43 0.64
C THR A 224 7.15 1.29 0.10
N LEU A 225 7.54 2.19 -0.81
CA LEU A 225 8.91 2.23 -1.33
C LEU A 225 9.89 2.68 -0.25
N TYR A 226 9.53 3.73 0.48
CA TYR A 226 10.35 4.37 1.51
C TYR A 226 9.73 4.20 2.90
N ASP A 227 10.54 4.42 3.95
CA ASP A 227 10.01 4.64 5.29
C ASP A 227 9.48 6.06 5.40
N LEU A 228 8.16 6.20 5.34
CA LEU A 228 7.51 7.50 5.32
C LEU A 228 7.59 8.23 6.67
N ASN A 229 7.83 7.52 7.78
CA ASN A 229 8.07 8.19 9.07
C ASN A 229 9.37 8.98 9.02
N ASN A 230 10.42 8.43 8.39
CA ASN A 230 11.70 9.13 8.23
C ASN A 230 11.55 10.35 7.31
N VAL A 231 10.81 10.21 6.21
CA VAL A 231 10.50 11.33 5.31
C VAL A 231 9.82 12.48 6.06
N ILE A 232 8.83 12.17 6.90
CA ILE A 232 8.12 13.17 7.72
C ILE A 232 9.04 13.77 8.78
N ALA A 233 9.81 12.93 9.48
CA ALA A 233 10.70 13.37 10.57
C ALA A 233 11.79 14.34 10.06
N GLU A 234 12.41 14.03 8.91
CA GLU A 234 13.42 14.89 8.29
C GLU A 234 12.83 16.19 7.74
N ASN A 235 11.55 16.20 7.37
CA ASN A 235 10.83 17.40 6.95
C ASN A 235 10.22 18.17 8.13
N GLY A 236 10.85 18.11 9.32
CA GLY A 236 10.44 18.87 10.50
C GLY A 236 9.19 18.32 11.21
N GLY A 237 8.88 17.04 11.01
CA GLY A 237 7.73 16.37 11.62
C GLY A 237 6.42 16.54 10.85
N GLU A 238 6.44 17.18 9.68
CA GLU A 238 5.26 17.43 8.84
C GLU A 238 5.46 16.81 7.44
N PRO A 239 4.40 16.33 6.77
CA PRO A 239 4.51 15.79 5.43
C PRO A 239 4.81 16.91 4.41
N PRO A 240 5.69 16.69 3.41
CA PRO A 240 5.97 17.70 2.40
C PRO A 240 4.70 18.09 1.62
N ILE A 241 4.32 19.37 1.64
CA ILE A 241 3.02 19.84 1.10
C ILE A 241 2.98 19.87 -0.43
N THR A 242 4.12 20.12 -1.07
CA THR A 242 4.23 20.11 -2.54
C THR A 242 4.95 18.86 -3.01
N TYR A 243 4.62 18.40 -4.21
CA TYR A 243 5.29 17.26 -4.80
C TYR A 243 6.80 17.51 -5.01
N THR A 244 7.20 18.74 -5.33
CA THR A 244 8.62 19.11 -5.44
C THR A 244 9.34 18.99 -4.10
N ALA A 245 8.74 19.48 -3.00
CA ALA A 245 9.32 19.32 -1.66
C ALA A 245 9.40 17.84 -1.27
N PHE A 246 8.39 17.05 -1.65
CA PHE A 246 8.39 15.60 -1.46
C PHE A 246 9.54 14.91 -2.20
N LEU A 247 9.79 15.25 -3.47
CA LEU A 247 10.93 14.70 -4.21
C LEU A 247 12.27 15.07 -3.58
N ARG A 248 12.41 16.29 -3.03
CA ARG A 248 13.61 16.71 -2.29
C ARG A 248 13.79 15.88 -1.01
N ALA A 249 12.72 15.65 -0.26
CA ALA A 249 12.77 14.82 0.94
C ALA A 249 13.14 13.37 0.59
N LEU A 250 12.58 12.81 -0.48
CA LEU A 250 12.94 11.47 -0.96
C LEU A 250 14.39 11.37 -1.44
N ALA A 251 14.97 12.43 -1.99
CA ALA A 251 16.37 12.45 -2.41
C ALA A 251 17.35 12.30 -1.23
N MET A 252 16.90 12.58 -0.01
CA MET A 252 17.67 12.38 1.23
C MET A 252 17.54 10.96 1.79
N GLN A 253 16.60 10.17 1.28
CA GLN A 253 16.35 8.80 1.75
C GLN A 253 17.22 7.78 1.00
N PRO A 254 17.55 6.64 1.64
CA PRO A 254 18.19 5.54 0.93
C PRO A 254 17.30 5.02 -0.20
N MET A 255 17.94 4.65 -1.32
CA MET A 255 17.24 4.06 -2.46
C MET A 255 16.46 2.80 -2.03
N PRO A 256 15.19 2.63 -2.46
CA PRO A 256 14.41 1.45 -2.10
C PRO A 256 15.13 0.16 -2.48
N PRO A 257 15.26 -0.81 -1.55
CA PRO A 257 16.02 -2.01 -1.80
C PRO A 257 15.41 -2.83 -2.94
N LYS A 258 16.22 -3.66 -3.59
CA LYS A 258 15.71 -4.62 -4.57
C LYS A 258 14.72 -5.58 -3.90
N PRO A 259 13.67 -6.03 -4.61
CA PRO A 259 12.76 -7.03 -4.08
C PRO A 259 13.53 -8.32 -3.73
N LEU A 260 13.12 -8.97 -2.65
CA LEU A 260 13.68 -10.27 -2.26
C LEU A 260 13.30 -11.35 -3.29
N PRO A 261 14.17 -12.36 -3.51
CA PRO A 261 13.83 -13.47 -4.38
C PRO A 261 12.65 -14.26 -3.80
N THR A 262 11.77 -14.75 -4.67
CA THR A 262 10.70 -15.66 -4.25
C THR A 262 11.31 -16.96 -3.69
N PRO A 263 10.84 -17.47 -2.54
CA PRO A 263 11.32 -18.75 -2.00
C PRO A 263 11.09 -19.90 -2.98
N GLU A 264 12.09 -20.78 -3.12
CA GLU A 264 11.99 -21.99 -3.95
C GLU A 264 11.11 -23.05 -3.29
N GLN A 265 11.20 -23.17 -1.97
CA GLN A 265 10.40 -24.09 -1.16
C GLN A 265 9.90 -23.38 0.09
N VAL A 266 8.75 -23.82 0.57
CA VAL A 266 8.18 -23.40 1.86
C VAL A 266 7.97 -24.66 2.70
N PRO A 267 8.22 -24.63 4.02
CA PRO A 267 8.03 -25.82 4.86
C PRO A 267 6.65 -26.46 4.67
N ALA A 268 6.65 -27.79 4.54
CA ALA A 268 5.42 -28.55 4.36
C ALA A 268 4.49 -28.42 5.58
N PRO A 269 3.16 -28.45 5.37
CA PRO A 269 2.23 -28.34 6.48
C PRO A 269 2.42 -29.50 7.44
N ALA A 270 2.72 -29.20 8.71
CA ALA A 270 2.89 -30.24 9.73
C ALA A 270 1.55 -30.88 10.16
N PHE A 271 0.43 -30.20 9.90
CA PHE A 271 -0.90 -30.60 10.33
C PHE A 271 -1.90 -30.55 9.17
N LEU A 272 -2.89 -31.44 9.17
CA LEU A 272 -4.08 -31.33 8.33
C LEU A 272 -4.99 -30.20 8.83
N PRO A 273 -5.87 -29.63 7.98
CA PRO A 273 -6.74 -28.54 8.43
C PRO A 273 -7.72 -29.00 9.51
N SER A 274 -8.20 -30.24 9.43
CA SER A 274 -9.02 -30.88 10.47
C SER A 274 -8.28 -30.98 11.82
N GLU A 275 -6.97 -31.23 11.81
CA GLU A 275 -6.15 -31.26 13.03
C GLU A 275 -5.97 -29.86 13.60
N LEU A 276 -5.69 -28.86 12.76
CA LEU A 276 -5.64 -27.45 13.18
C LEU A 276 -6.96 -26.99 13.79
N TYR A 277 -8.09 -27.41 13.22
CA TYR A 277 -9.41 -27.10 13.75
C TYR A 277 -9.63 -27.77 15.11
N GLN A 278 -9.30 -29.06 15.23
CA GLN A 278 -9.45 -29.80 16.48
C GLN A 278 -8.60 -29.21 17.61
N GLN A 279 -7.38 -28.74 17.32
CA GLN A 279 -6.54 -28.05 18.31
C GLN A 279 -7.22 -26.80 18.89
N VAL A 280 -7.93 -26.02 18.06
CA VAL A 280 -8.67 -24.83 18.51
C VAL A 280 -9.87 -25.24 19.36
N VAL A 281 -10.61 -26.28 18.95
CA VAL A 281 -11.74 -26.82 19.72
C VAL A 281 -11.28 -27.32 21.09
N ASP A 282 -10.17 -28.06 21.14
CA ASP A 282 -9.59 -28.60 22.38
C ASP A 282 -9.12 -27.48 23.31
N TYR A 283 -8.46 -26.46 22.76
CA TYR A 283 -8.02 -25.28 23.51
C TYR A 283 -9.20 -24.56 24.17
N GLU A 284 -10.24 -24.20 23.41
CA GLU A 284 -11.40 -23.50 23.96
C GLU A 284 -12.20 -24.36 24.95
N THR A 285 -12.33 -25.67 24.67
CA THR A 285 -13.01 -26.59 25.60
C THR A 285 -12.29 -26.67 26.94
N ASN A 286 -10.95 -26.67 26.94
CA ASN A 286 -10.17 -26.70 28.17
C ASN A 286 -10.18 -25.35 28.88
N ARG A 287 -10.18 -24.23 28.15
CA ARG A 287 -10.32 -22.87 28.70
C ARG A 287 -11.66 -22.69 29.44
N VAL A 288 -12.76 -23.09 28.81
CA VAL A 288 -14.09 -23.02 29.44
C VAL A 288 -14.19 -23.91 30.68
N LYS A 289 -13.51 -25.08 30.69
CA LYS A 289 -13.44 -25.93 31.89
C LYS A 289 -12.66 -25.25 33.01
N SER A 290 -11.48 -24.69 32.73
CA SER A 290 -10.68 -23.99 33.75
C SER A 290 -11.42 -22.78 34.32
N ASP A 291 -12.09 -21.99 33.48
CA ASP A 291 -12.80 -20.79 33.93
C ASP A 291 -14.00 -21.16 34.84
N ARG A 292 -14.70 -22.27 34.54
CA ARG A 292 -15.76 -22.82 35.41
C ARG A 292 -15.23 -23.35 36.73
N ASP A 293 -14.10 -24.04 36.71
CA ASP A 293 -13.47 -24.59 37.92
C ASP A 293 -12.95 -23.47 38.85
N VAL A 294 -12.47 -22.36 38.27
CA VAL A 294 -12.07 -21.15 39.00
C VAL A 294 -13.28 -20.40 39.57
N LEU A 295 -14.35 -20.22 38.79
CA LEU A 295 -15.60 -19.58 39.27
C LEU A 295 -16.31 -20.39 40.36
N GLN A 296 -16.10 -21.71 40.42
CA GLN A 296 -16.57 -22.55 41.53
C GLN A 296 -15.67 -22.49 42.78
N SER A 297 -14.46 -21.95 42.67
CA SER A 297 -13.50 -21.91 43.78
C SER A 297 -13.26 -20.51 44.37
N ASP A 298 -13.48 -19.42 43.62
CA ASP A 298 -13.28 -18.05 44.12
C ASP A 298 -14.42 -17.09 43.73
N ALA A 299 -15.23 -16.71 44.72
CA ALA A 299 -16.09 -15.54 44.63
C ALA A 299 -15.31 -14.31 45.10
N LYS A 300 -14.65 -13.59 44.18
CA LYS A 300 -14.36 -12.15 44.32
C LYS A 300 -13.98 -11.52 42.98
N GLU A 301 -14.68 -10.42 42.70
CA GLU A 301 -14.64 -9.61 41.48
C GLU A 301 -13.30 -8.90 41.29
N GLU A 302 -12.81 -8.88 40.04
CA GLU A 302 -12.20 -7.70 39.44
C GLU A 302 -12.60 -7.66 37.96
N LYS A 303 -13.44 -6.69 37.58
CA LYS A 303 -13.83 -6.42 36.20
C LYS A 303 -12.76 -5.54 35.57
N ALA A 304 -12.09 -6.04 34.53
CA ALA A 304 -11.43 -5.19 33.55
C ALA A 304 -12.48 -4.73 32.52
N GLU A 305 -12.62 -3.42 32.37
CA GLU A 305 -13.42 -2.80 31.33
C GLU A 305 -12.70 -2.98 29.98
N ASP A 306 -13.23 -3.85 29.13
CA ASP A 306 -13.52 -3.63 27.71
C ASP A 306 -13.60 -4.97 26.94
N GLU A 307 -14.59 -5.03 26.03
CA GLU A 307 -14.90 -6.07 25.04
C GLU A 307 -15.95 -7.13 25.43
N GLU A 308 -17.00 -7.24 24.59
CA GLU A 308 -18.07 -8.24 24.65
C GLU A 308 -17.50 -9.67 24.58
N GLU A 309 -17.22 -10.27 25.73
CA GLU A 309 -16.88 -11.69 25.82
C GLU A 309 -18.12 -12.53 25.48
N ILE A 310 -18.01 -13.33 24.40
CA ILE A 310 -19.00 -14.32 24.00
C ILE A 310 -18.95 -15.47 25.04
N ASP A 311 -19.78 -15.38 26.07
CA ASP A 311 -19.73 -16.24 27.28
C ASP A 311 -20.56 -17.55 27.16
N ASP A 312 -21.37 -17.71 26.11
CA ASP A 312 -22.19 -18.92 25.94
C ASP A 312 -21.47 -20.02 25.15
N SER A 313 -21.41 -21.24 25.71
CA SER A 313 -20.77 -22.42 25.09
C SER A 313 -21.35 -22.77 23.70
N LYS A 314 -22.63 -22.48 23.45
CA LYS A 314 -23.24 -22.64 22.12
C LYS A 314 -22.73 -21.59 21.11
N ASP A 315 -22.46 -20.39 21.58
CA ASP A 315 -21.97 -19.29 20.75
C ASP A 315 -20.49 -19.47 20.41
N ILE A 316 -19.68 -20.01 21.33
CA ILE A 316 -18.29 -20.40 21.05
C ILE A 316 -18.25 -21.48 19.96
N ALA A 317 -19.04 -22.55 20.06
CA ALA A 317 -19.03 -23.61 19.05
C ALA A 317 -19.47 -23.12 17.66
N LYS A 318 -20.43 -22.18 17.62
CA LYS A 318 -20.85 -21.51 16.38
C LYS A 318 -19.72 -20.65 15.82
N TYR A 319 -19.07 -19.87 16.68
CA TYR A 319 -17.97 -18.99 16.30
C TYR A 319 -16.76 -19.77 15.78
N LEU A 320 -16.40 -20.91 16.39
CA LEU A 320 -15.31 -21.76 15.90
C LEU A 320 -15.58 -22.33 14.51
N LYS A 321 -16.84 -22.73 14.23
CA LYS A 321 -17.25 -23.14 12.88
C LYS A 321 -17.18 -21.98 11.88
N GLU A 322 -17.55 -20.78 12.31
CA GLU A 322 -17.43 -19.59 11.47
C GLU A 322 -15.96 -19.30 11.11
N ILE A 323 -15.05 -19.41 12.09
CA ILE A 323 -13.61 -19.19 11.86
C ILE A 323 -13.07 -20.16 10.80
N ALA A 324 -13.39 -21.45 10.90
CA ALA A 324 -12.85 -22.50 10.04
C ALA A 324 -13.65 -22.77 8.76
N GLY A 325 -14.79 -22.11 8.58
CA GLY A 325 -15.74 -22.40 7.51
C GLY A 325 -16.62 -23.62 7.78
N SER A 326 -17.66 -23.80 6.96
CA SER A 326 -18.68 -24.85 7.12
C SER A 326 -18.09 -26.26 7.13
N GLU A 327 -17.05 -26.51 6.32
CA GLU A 327 -16.33 -27.78 6.23
C GLU A 327 -15.27 -27.96 7.33
N GLN A 328 -15.02 -26.93 8.15
CA GLN A 328 -14.01 -26.93 9.21
C GLN A 328 -12.60 -27.23 8.67
N GLN A 329 -12.31 -26.73 7.47
CA GLN A 329 -11.05 -26.98 6.75
C GLN A 329 -10.23 -25.70 6.49
N PHE A 330 -10.67 -24.53 6.96
CA PHE A 330 -10.01 -23.24 6.68
C PHE A 330 -9.78 -23.00 5.17
N THR A 331 -10.75 -23.41 4.34
CA THR A 331 -10.74 -23.24 2.88
C THR A 331 -10.96 -21.79 2.50
N ILE A 332 -10.74 -21.40 1.24
CA ILE A 332 -11.13 -20.07 0.78
C ILE A 332 -12.66 -20.01 0.74
N PRO A 333 -13.30 -18.97 1.32
CA PRO A 333 -14.75 -18.85 1.29
C PRO A 333 -15.25 -18.37 -0.07
N GLU A 334 -16.52 -18.62 -0.34
CA GLU A 334 -17.25 -17.99 -1.46
C GLU A 334 -17.77 -16.60 -1.06
N VAL A 335 -18.00 -15.72 -2.06
CA VAL A 335 -18.58 -14.38 -1.81
C VAL A 335 -19.95 -14.44 -1.11
N THR A 336 -20.70 -15.52 -1.37
CA THR A 336 -22.03 -15.77 -0.79
C THR A 336 -21.99 -16.01 0.71
N GLU A 337 -20.86 -16.49 1.25
CA GLU A 337 -20.67 -16.62 2.71
C GLU A 337 -20.63 -15.26 3.42
N PHE A 338 -20.46 -14.17 2.69
CA PHE A 338 -20.39 -12.79 3.19
C PHE A 338 -21.64 -11.97 2.81
N GLY A 339 -22.67 -12.61 2.28
CA GLY A 339 -23.94 -11.97 1.94
C GLY A 339 -23.95 -11.26 0.59
N TYR A 340 -22.95 -11.48 -0.26
CA TYR A 340 -22.96 -11.00 -1.63
C TYR A 340 -23.66 -11.98 -2.56
N ASP A 341 -24.37 -11.43 -3.54
CA ASP A 341 -24.78 -12.18 -4.72
C ASP A 341 -23.58 -12.38 -5.64
N VAL A 342 -23.52 -13.53 -6.32
CA VAL A 342 -22.49 -13.78 -7.33
C VAL A 342 -22.74 -12.83 -8.51
N PRO A 343 -21.75 -12.02 -8.94
CA PRO A 343 -21.93 -11.12 -10.07
C PRO A 343 -22.32 -11.90 -11.33
N GLU A 344 -23.30 -11.41 -12.08
CA GLU A 344 -23.68 -12.01 -13.37
C GLU A 344 -22.50 -12.02 -14.36
N ARG A 345 -21.62 -11.03 -14.25
CA ARG A 345 -20.41 -10.87 -15.05
C ARG A 345 -19.24 -10.52 -14.15
N HIS A 346 -18.13 -11.24 -14.33
CA HIS A 346 -16.87 -10.91 -13.68
C HIS A 346 -16.24 -9.65 -14.32
N PRO A 347 -15.68 -8.71 -13.52
CA PRO A 347 -14.85 -7.63 -14.05
C PRO A 347 -13.69 -8.14 -14.91
N PHE A 348 -13.12 -7.28 -15.75
CA PHE A 348 -11.97 -7.67 -16.58
C PHE A 348 -10.66 -7.86 -15.77
N ILE A 349 -10.61 -7.35 -14.52
CA ILE A 349 -9.45 -7.46 -13.65
C ILE A 349 -9.67 -8.64 -12.69
N TYR A 350 -8.83 -9.66 -12.84
CA TYR A 350 -8.76 -10.81 -11.94
C TYR A 350 -7.65 -10.61 -10.90
N GLY A 351 -7.89 -11.04 -9.66
CA GLY A 351 -6.93 -10.98 -8.56
C GLY A 351 -5.78 -11.99 -8.68
N GLY A 352 -4.62 -11.66 -8.11
CA GLY A 352 -3.47 -12.57 -8.04
C GLY A 352 -2.11 -11.94 -8.38
N GLU A 353 -1.06 -12.42 -7.71
CA GLU A 353 0.33 -12.04 -7.95
C GLU A 353 0.80 -12.48 -9.34
N GLN A 354 0.48 -13.72 -9.75
CA GLN A 354 0.93 -14.23 -11.06
C GLN A 354 0.38 -13.39 -12.21
N ILE A 355 -0.87 -12.95 -12.08
CA ILE A 355 -1.53 -12.04 -13.02
C ILE A 355 -0.84 -10.68 -13.00
N ALA A 356 -0.61 -10.10 -11.82
CA ALA A 356 0.09 -8.82 -11.67
C ALA A 356 1.47 -8.82 -12.34
N LEU A 357 2.28 -9.84 -12.07
CA LEU A 357 3.61 -10.02 -12.66
C LEU A 357 3.54 -10.24 -14.17
N SER A 358 2.50 -10.91 -14.68
CA SER A 358 2.27 -11.07 -16.12
C SER A 358 1.93 -9.75 -16.79
N ILE A 359 1.07 -8.93 -16.16
CA ILE A 359 0.71 -7.58 -16.64
C ILE A 359 1.96 -6.69 -16.68
N LEU A 360 2.73 -6.62 -15.58
CA LEU A 360 3.95 -5.80 -15.54
C LEU A 360 4.95 -6.22 -16.62
N ARG A 361 5.24 -7.53 -16.73
CA ARG A 361 6.16 -8.05 -17.76
C ARG A 361 5.68 -7.73 -19.16
N THR A 362 4.39 -7.93 -19.44
CA THR A 362 3.81 -7.66 -20.76
C THR A 362 3.85 -6.17 -21.10
N TYR A 363 3.55 -5.30 -20.13
CA TYR A 363 3.65 -3.86 -20.29
C TYR A 363 5.10 -3.44 -20.61
N CYS A 364 6.07 -4.00 -19.87
CA CYS A 364 7.48 -3.69 -20.00
C CYS A 364 8.14 -4.22 -21.29
N ARG A 365 7.52 -5.16 -22.02
CA ARG A 365 8.02 -5.62 -23.34
C ARG A 365 8.15 -4.48 -24.36
N ASN A 366 7.33 -3.44 -24.24
CA ASN A 366 7.45 -2.24 -25.06
C ASN A 366 8.21 -1.16 -24.26
N GLU A 367 9.54 -1.27 -24.22
CA GLU A 367 10.41 -0.31 -23.52
C GLU A 367 10.15 1.13 -23.97
N GLY A 368 9.89 1.34 -25.27
CA GLY A 368 9.53 2.65 -25.82
C GLY A 368 8.28 3.27 -25.19
N ARG A 369 7.27 2.44 -24.88
CA ARG A 369 6.07 2.87 -24.14
C ARG A 369 6.38 3.20 -22.69
N VAL A 370 7.25 2.43 -22.03
CA VAL A 370 7.66 2.67 -20.63
C VAL A 370 8.39 4.00 -20.51
N VAL A 371 9.39 4.24 -21.36
CA VAL A 371 10.26 5.41 -21.24
C VAL A 371 9.56 6.70 -21.67
N LYS A 372 8.66 6.62 -22.66
CA LYS A 372 7.86 7.77 -23.15
C LYS A 372 6.51 7.91 -22.43
N PHE A 373 6.28 7.17 -21.35
CA PHE A 373 5.02 7.24 -20.61
C PHE A 373 4.83 8.64 -20.03
N GLU A 374 3.70 9.27 -20.32
CA GLU A 374 3.30 10.53 -19.70
C GLU A 374 1.84 10.42 -19.30
N LYS A 375 1.57 10.45 -17.99
CA LYS A 375 0.23 10.27 -17.43
C LYS A 375 -0.85 11.16 -18.06
N PRO A 376 -0.63 12.48 -18.29
CA PRO A 376 -1.66 13.33 -18.90
C PRO A 376 -1.98 13.00 -20.37
N LYS A 377 -1.09 12.27 -21.05
CA LYS A 377 -1.24 11.88 -22.46
C LYS A 377 -1.94 10.52 -22.64
N THR A 378 -2.34 9.84 -21.55
CA THR A 378 -3.03 8.55 -21.65
C THR A 378 -4.53 8.73 -21.88
N SER A 379 -5.09 7.92 -22.80
CA SER A 379 -6.50 8.06 -23.20
C SER A 379 -7.47 7.49 -22.14
N PRO A 380 -8.44 8.29 -21.62
CA PRO A 380 -9.54 7.81 -20.79
C PRO A 380 -10.61 7.02 -21.56
N ALA A 381 -10.61 7.08 -22.90
CA ALA A 381 -11.56 6.36 -23.73
C ALA A 381 -11.11 4.94 -24.09
N GLN A 382 -9.82 4.65 -23.91
CA GLN A 382 -9.28 3.31 -24.10
C GLN A 382 -9.57 2.46 -22.87
N THR A 383 -10.67 1.73 -22.93
CA THR A 383 -10.99 0.68 -21.96
C THR A 383 -10.18 -0.58 -22.22
N THR A 384 -10.23 -1.49 -21.26
CA THR A 384 -9.46 -2.73 -21.25
C THR A 384 -10.00 -3.77 -22.23
N PRO A 385 -9.14 -4.68 -22.73
CA PRO A 385 -7.73 -4.92 -22.35
C PRO A 385 -6.70 -3.98 -23.01
N SER A 386 -7.13 -3.05 -23.85
CA SER A 386 -6.29 -2.03 -24.51
C SER A 386 -5.98 -0.81 -23.62
N ALA A 387 -5.77 -1.01 -22.32
CA ALA A 387 -5.64 0.09 -21.36
C ALA A 387 -4.46 1.03 -21.72
N SER A 388 -4.72 2.33 -21.63
CA SER A 388 -3.72 3.38 -21.86
C SER A 388 -2.70 3.49 -20.71
N THR A 389 -3.07 3.05 -19.50
CA THR A 389 -2.20 2.88 -18.31
C THR A 389 -1.92 1.39 -18.03
N THR A 390 -1.29 1.07 -16.90
CA THR A 390 -0.91 -0.32 -16.55
C THR A 390 -2.05 -1.15 -15.95
N SER A 391 -3.09 -0.52 -15.41
CA SER A 391 -4.13 -1.17 -14.58
C SER A 391 -3.59 -1.98 -13.41
N LEU A 392 -2.39 -1.66 -12.90
CA LEU A 392 -1.75 -2.35 -11.78
C LEU A 392 -2.19 -1.84 -10.39
N SER A 393 -3.06 -0.83 -10.32
CA SER A 393 -3.47 -0.21 -9.05
C SER A 393 -4.17 -1.18 -8.07
N PRO A 394 -5.08 -2.08 -8.48
CA PRO A 394 -5.64 -3.08 -7.55
C PRO A 394 -4.57 -4.00 -6.96
N PHE A 395 -3.61 -4.42 -7.78
CA PHE A 395 -2.54 -5.34 -7.38
C PHE A 395 -1.54 -4.68 -6.43
N LEU A 396 -1.28 -3.38 -6.60
CA LEU A 396 -0.46 -2.61 -5.66
C LEU A 396 -1.17 -2.45 -4.30
N TYR A 397 -2.48 -2.19 -4.31
CA TYR A 397 -3.28 -2.06 -3.08
C TYR A 397 -3.35 -3.38 -2.29
N PHE A 398 -3.65 -4.50 -2.95
CA PHE A 398 -3.71 -5.82 -2.29
C PHE A 398 -2.33 -6.46 -2.04
N GLY A 399 -1.23 -5.81 -2.46
CA GLY A 399 0.11 -6.36 -2.31
C GLY A 399 0.42 -7.55 -3.23
N CYS A 400 -0.42 -7.83 -4.23
CA CYS A 400 -0.15 -8.83 -5.27
C CYS A 400 1.08 -8.50 -6.11
N ILE A 401 1.51 -7.23 -6.13
CA ILE A 401 2.81 -6.84 -6.66
C ILE A 401 3.49 -5.84 -5.74
N SER A 402 4.75 -6.12 -5.40
CA SER A 402 5.54 -5.17 -4.61
C SER A 402 5.79 -3.88 -5.41
N PRO A 403 5.62 -2.68 -4.80
CA PRO A 403 6.01 -1.44 -5.45
C PRO A 403 7.50 -1.41 -5.77
N ARG A 404 8.35 -2.12 -5.00
CA ARG A 404 9.79 -2.25 -5.29
C ARG A 404 10.02 -3.08 -6.55
N THR A 405 9.30 -4.19 -6.74
CA THR A 405 9.37 -4.97 -7.98
C THR A 405 9.00 -4.11 -9.19
N PHE A 406 7.92 -3.33 -9.09
CA PHE A 406 7.52 -2.40 -10.14
C PHE A 406 8.63 -1.38 -10.40
N LEU A 407 9.09 -0.67 -9.37
CA LEU A 407 10.08 0.40 -9.50
C LEU A 407 11.37 -0.08 -10.15
N HIS A 408 11.92 -1.20 -9.68
CA HIS A 408 13.19 -1.74 -10.20
C HIS A 408 13.08 -2.23 -11.64
N HIS A 409 11.94 -2.80 -12.06
CA HIS A 409 11.73 -3.15 -13.47
C HIS A 409 11.68 -1.90 -14.37
N VAL A 410 10.93 -0.88 -13.96
CA VAL A 410 10.79 0.35 -14.74
C VAL A 410 12.10 1.13 -14.80
N ARG A 411 12.77 1.34 -13.66
CA ARG A 411 14.06 2.04 -13.60
C ARG A 411 15.17 1.28 -14.32
N GLY A 412 15.13 -0.05 -14.32
CA GLY A 412 16.05 -0.88 -15.12
C GLY A 412 15.95 -0.56 -16.62
N ILE A 413 14.74 -0.44 -17.15
CA ILE A 413 14.50 -0.05 -18.55
C ILE A 413 14.91 1.40 -18.80
N GLN A 414 14.49 2.32 -17.91
CA GLN A 414 14.82 3.74 -18.04
C GLN A 414 16.33 3.98 -18.09
N LYS A 415 17.12 3.28 -17.26
CA LYS A 415 18.60 3.36 -17.27
C LYS A 415 19.20 3.03 -18.64
N HIS A 416 18.61 2.09 -19.38
CA HIS A 416 19.07 1.74 -20.72
C HIS A 416 18.70 2.78 -21.80
N HIS A 417 17.76 3.69 -21.49
CA HIS A 417 17.20 4.68 -22.42
C HIS A 417 17.24 6.10 -21.84
N ALA A 418 18.27 6.44 -21.06
CA ALA A 418 18.34 7.66 -20.25
C ALA A 418 17.97 8.97 -20.98
N LYS A 419 18.29 9.09 -22.27
CA LYS A 419 18.04 10.28 -23.09
C LYS A 419 16.58 10.43 -23.59
N ALA A 420 15.74 9.44 -23.37
CA ALA A 420 14.38 9.36 -23.91
C ALA A 420 13.30 9.19 -22.82
N ILE A 421 13.68 9.34 -21.55
CA ILE A 421 12.78 9.18 -20.41
C ILE A 421 11.91 10.43 -20.26
N SER A 422 10.61 10.24 -20.10
CA SER A 422 9.70 11.28 -19.64
C SER A 422 10.05 11.73 -18.22
N ALA A 423 9.94 13.04 -17.97
CA ALA A 423 10.18 13.62 -16.66
C ALA A 423 9.18 13.15 -15.58
N THR A 424 9.66 13.03 -14.34
CA THR A 424 8.80 13.08 -13.15
C THR A 424 8.18 14.49 -13.06
N PRO A 425 6.88 14.68 -12.77
CA PRO A 425 5.92 13.76 -12.14
C PRO A 425 5.08 12.89 -13.10
N VAL A 426 5.25 13.02 -14.41
CA VAL A 426 4.35 12.38 -15.40
C VAL A 426 4.80 10.98 -15.81
N SER A 427 6.07 10.65 -15.56
CA SER A 427 6.68 9.35 -15.83
C SER A 427 6.02 8.21 -15.06
N LEU A 428 6.29 6.97 -15.47
CA LEU A 428 5.67 5.78 -14.88
C LEU A 428 6.15 5.53 -13.44
N ASP A 429 7.44 5.74 -13.16
CA ASP A 429 7.99 5.70 -11.80
C ASP A 429 7.51 6.89 -10.96
N GLY A 430 7.33 8.06 -11.56
CA GLY A 430 6.67 9.21 -10.93
C GLY A 430 5.25 8.89 -10.44
N GLN A 431 4.54 7.96 -11.10
CA GLN A 431 3.23 7.50 -10.62
C GLN A 431 3.32 6.67 -9.32
N LEU A 432 4.40 5.91 -9.12
CA LEU A 432 4.64 5.25 -7.82
C LEU A 432 4.99 6.29 -6.75
N LEU A 433 5.74 7.33 -7.11
CA LEU A 433 6.05 8.41 -6.17
C LEU A 433 4.81 9.23 -5.78
N TRP A 434 3.82 9.39 -6.67
CA TRP A 434 2.51 9.95 -6.31
C TRP A 434 1.77 9.10 -5.27
N ARG A 435 1.89 7.77 -5.35
CA ARG A 435 1.36 6.87 -4.33
C ARG A 435 2.04 7.11 -2.98
N GLU A 436 3.37 7.18 -2.96
CA GLU A 436 4.13 7.46 -1.72
C GLU A 436 3.78 8.84 -1.14
N PHE A 437 3.60 9.86 -1.99
CA PHE A 437 3.19 11.20 -1.58
C PHE A 437 1.87 11.16 -0.80
N PHE A 438 0.84 10.50 -1.35
CA PHE A 438 -0.44 10.41 -0.65
C PHE A 438 -0.39 9.55 0.62
N HIS A 439 0.37 8.45 0.62
CA HIS A 439 0.59 7.68 1.86
C HIS A 439 1.32 8.49 2.93
N CYS A 440 2.24 9.37 2.55
CA CYS A 440 2.93 10.27 3.48
C CYS A 440 1.93 11.20 4.18
N HIS A 441 1.00 11.78 3.43
CA HIS A 441 -0.06 12.61 3.99
C HIS A 441 -1.08 11.81 4.82
N GLY A 442 -1.46 10.61 4.38
CA GLY A 442 -2.36 9.74 5.13
C GLY A 442 -1.74 9.28 6.47
N LEU A 443 -0.44 9.02 6.50
CA LEU A 443 0.29 8.65 7.71
C LEU A 443 0.36 9.82 8.71
N ALA A 444 0.60 11.04 8.22
CA ALA A 444 0.70 12.24 9.04
C ALA A 444 -0.67 12.76 9.54
N ASN A 445 -1.75 12.55 8.78
CA ASN A 445 -3.08 13.05 9.09
C ASN A 445 -4.09 11.91 9.21
N ARG A 446 -4.45 11.53 10.44
CA ARG A 446 -5.46 10.50 10.72
C ARG A 446 -6.86 10.84 10.18
N TYR A 447 -7.15 12.11 9.94
CA TYR A 447 -8.44 12.61 9.45
C TYR A 447 -8.39 12.98 7.97
N PHE A 448 -7.49 12.38 7.18
CA PHE A 448 -7.26 12.74 5.77
C PHE A 448 -8.49 12.55 4.87
N ASP A 449 -9.43 11.70 5.28
CA ASP A 449 -10.71 11.43 4.63
C ASP A 449 -11.88 12.29 5.15
N LYS A 450 -11.61 13.25 6.05
CA LYS A 450 -12.62 14.13 6.64
C LYS A 450 -12.35 15.60 6.34
N MET A 451 -13.41 16.43 6.40
CA MET A 451 -13.28 17.87 6.21
C MET A 451 -13.08 18.59 7.55
N GLU A 452 -13.99 18.42 8.52
CA GLU A 452 -13.97 19.22 9.76
C GLU A 452 -12.79 18.89 10.69
N GLU A 453 -12.44 17.62 10.85
CA GLU A 453 -11.34 17.21 11.72
C GLU A 453 -9.97 17.30 11.04
N SER A 454 -9.91 17.46 9.72
CA SER A 454 -8.64 17.58 9.01
C SER A 454 -8.03 18.97 9.21
N PRO A 455 -6.79 19.06 9.73
CA PRO A 455 -6.14 20.36 9.95
C PRO A 455 -5.73 21.06 8.65
N THR A 456 -5.64 20.32 7.55
CA THR A 456 -5.13 20.82 6.26
C THR A 456 -6.21 21.02 5.20
N CYS A 457 -7.42 20.48 5.41
CA CYS A 457 -8.51 20.60 4.46
C CYS A 457 -9.14 21.99 4.52
N LEU A 458 -9.35 22.61 3.35
CA LEU A 458 -10.17 23.82 3.22
C LEU A 458 -11.61 23.51 3.62
N GLN A 459 -12.15 24.38 4.46
CA GLN A 459 -13.53 24.32 4.94
C GLN A 459 -14.44 25.01 3.92
N ILE A 460 -15.02 24.23 3.02
CA ILE A 460 -15.93 24.72 1.98
C ILE A 460 -17.35 24.31 2.37
N ASP A 461 -18.29 25.24 2.25
CA ASP A 461 -19.71 25.03 2.56
C ASP A 461 -20.39 24.19 1.47
N TRP A 462 -20.00 22.93 1.36
CA TRP A 462 -20.51 21.99 0.37
C TRP A 462 -21.96 21.60 0.64
N ARG A 463 -22.74 21.42 -0.42
CA ARG A 463 -24.06 20.79 -0.33
C ARG A 463 -23.91 19.34 0.10
N TRP A 464 -24.90 18.85 0.87
CA TRP A 464 -24.98 17.45 1.29
C TRP A 464 -23.72 16.95 2.05
N HIS A 465 -23.06 17.85 2.79
CA HIS A 465 -21.94 17.49 3.65
C HIS A 465 -22.41 16.97 5.01
N LYS A 466 -23.28 17.75 5.67
CA LYS A 466 -23.95 17.37 6.92
C LYS A 466 -25.31 16.80 6.56
N ILE A 467 -25.49 15.51 6.82
CA ILE A 467 -26.74 14.80 6.50
C ILE A 467 -27.70 14.97 7.68
N PRO A 468 -28.91 15.53 7.48
CA PRO A 468 -29.93 15.61 8.53
C PRO A 468 -30.30 14.22 9.06
N GLU A 469 -30.42 14.06 10.38
CA GLU A 469 -30.77 12.78 11.01
C GLU A 469 -32.18 12.32 10.64
N LYS A 470 -33.10 13.26 10.41
CA LYS A 470 -34.49 13.00 10.05
C LYS A 470 -34.82 13.63 8.70
N GLU A 471 -35.60 12.92 7.91
CA GLU A 471 -36.04 13.40 6.59
C GLU A 471 -36.94 14.65 6.68
N GLU A 472 -37.65 14.83 7.80
CA GLU A 472 -38.48 16.01 8.08
C GLU A 472 -37.67 17.30 8.21
N ASP A 473 -36.41 17.19 8.64
CA ASP A 473 -35.48 18.32 8.83
C ASP A 473 -34.76 18.70 7.52
N MET A 474 -34.94 17.93 6.43
CA MET A 474 -34.31 18.21 5.14
C MET A 474 -34.95 19.41 4.45
N THR A 475 -34.10 20.36 4.06
CA THR A 475 -34.49 21.47 3.18
C THR A 475 -34.82 20.96 1.77
N ASP A 476 -35.38 21.82 0.92
CA ASP A 476 -35.58 21.45 -0.49
C ASP A 476 -34.25 21.32 -1.24
N ASP A 477 -33.21 22.08 -0.84
CA ASP A 477 -31.87 21.94 -1.41
C ASP A 477 -31.23 20.60 -1.03
N ASP A 478 -31.40 20.17 0.22
CA ASP A 478 -30.98 18.85 0.72
C ASP A 478 -31.60 17.71 -0.10
N LYS A 479 -32.92 17.77 -0.34
CA LYS A 479 -33.63 16.78 -1.16
C LYS A 479 -33.11 16.76 -2.59
N LEU A 480 -32.83 17.94 -3.16
CA LEU A 480 -32.26 18.07 -4.50
C LEU A 480 -30.82 17.52 -4.55
N ALA A 481 -29.97 17.85 -3.59
CA ALA A 481 -28.59 17.39 -3.51
C ALA A 481 -28.52 15.87 -3.33
N ARG A 482 -29.40 15.29 -2.48
CA ARG A 482 -29.56 13.83 -2.34
C ARG A 482 -29.94 13.18 -3.66
N SER A 483 -30.89 13.76 -4.39
CA SER A 483 -31.33 13.27 -5.71
C SER A 483 -30.21 13.35 -6.75
N GLN A 484 -29.47 14.46 -6.78
CA GLN A 484 -28.34 14.67 -7.69
C GLN A 484 -27.17 13.74 -7.39
N LEU A 485 -26.84 13.53 -6.11
CA LEU A 485 -25.85 12.53 -5.70
C LEU A 485 -26.27 11.15 -6.16
N LYS A 486 -27.54 10.76 -5.95
CA LYS A 486 -28.06 9.47 -6.42
C LYS A 486 -27.96 9.34 -7.95
N ALA A 487 -28.36 10.36 -8.71
CA ALA A 487 -28.23 10.36 -10.16
C ALA A 487 -26.77 10.23 -10.62
N TRP A 488 -25.84 10.91 -9.96
CA TRP A 488 -24.40 10.75 -10.23
C TRP A 488 -23.91 9.34 -9.90
N THR A 489 -24.27 8.83 -8.73
CA THR A 489 -23.93 7.48 -8.26
C THR A 489 -24.49 6.40 -9.20
N ASP A 490 -25.67 6.58 -9.77
CA ASP A 490 -26.31 5.58 -10.63
C ASP A 490 -25.97 5.75 -12.12
N GLY A 491 -25.19 6.78 -12.49
CA GLY A 491 -24.88 7.09 -13.89
C GLY A 491 -26.10 7.57 -14.69
N GLN A 492 -26.91 8.43 -14.08
CA GLN A 492 -28.17 8.96 -14.60
C GLN A 492 -28.23 10.51 -14.52
N THR A 493 -27.08 11.17 -14.66
CA THR A 493 -26.95 12.62 -14.62
C THR A 493 -27.53 13.31 -15.85
N GLY A 494 -27.71 12.56 -16.95
CA GLY A 494 -28.07 13.11 -18.25
C GLY A 494 -26.86 13.63 -19.04
N CYS A 495 -25.65 13.44 -18.53
CA CYS A 495 -24.39 13.71 -19.21
C CYS A 495 -23.77 12.37 -19.66
N PRO A 496 -23.87 11.98 -20.96
CA PRO A 496 -23.50 10.63 -21.40
C PRO A 496 -22.05 10.21 -21.10
N TRP A 497 -21.10 11.16 -21.06
CA TRP A 497 -19.72 10.89 -20.68
C TRP A 497 -19.61 10.45 -19.21
N ILE A 498 -20.30 11.15 -18.33
CA ILE A 498 -20.27 10.96 -16.87
C ILE A 498 -21.05 9.70 -16.52
N ASP A 499 -22.21 9.53 -17.13
CA ASP A 499 -23.09 8.38 -16.95
C ASP A 499 -22.35 7.08 -17.31
N ALA A 500 -21.68 7.05 -18.47
CA ALA A 500 -20.88 5.91 -18.89
C ALA A 500 -19.73 5.59 -17.92
N ILE A 501 -19.06 6.61 -17.36
CA ILE A 501 -17.97 6.40 -16.40
C ILE A 501 -18.50 5.81 -15.08
N MET A 502 -19.63 6.32 -14.57
CA MET A 502 -20.20 5.85 -13.31
C MET A 502 -20.82 4.45 -13.44
N ILE A 503 -21.37 4.11 -14.60
CA ILE A 503 -21.77 2.75 -14.94
C ILE A 503 -20.54 1.84 -15.02
N GLN A 504 -19.46 2.26 -15.72
CA GLN A 504 -18.21 1.50 -15.76
C GLN A 504 -17.67 1.22 -14.35
N LEU A 505 -17.68 2.22 -13.47
CA LEU A 505 -17.25 2.02 -12.07
C LEU A 505 -18.07 0.95 -11.37
N LYS A 506 -19.39 0.98 -11.54
CA LYS A 506 -20.31 0.03 -10.92
C LYS A 506 -20.09 -1.39 -11.46
N GLU A 507 -19.95 -1.54 -12.78
CA GLU A 507 -19.83 -2.86 -13.42
C GLU A 507 -18.42 -3.46 -13.31
N GLU A 508 -17.39 -2.64 -13.47
CA GLU A 508 -16.00 -3.12 -13.61
C GLU A 508 -15.14 -2.82 -12.37
N GLY A 509 -15.60 -1.94 -11.47
CA GLY A 509 -14.88 -1.57 -10.26
C GLY A 509 -13.54 -0.84 -10.52
N TRP A 510 -13.27 -0.42 -11.75
CA TRP A 510 -12.06 0.32 -12.11
C TRP A 510 -12.35 1.34 -13.20
N MET A 511 -11.70 2.49 -13.09
CA MET A 511 -11.76 3.52 -14.13
C MET A 511 -10.41 4.26 -14.26
N HIS A 512 -10.16 4.79 -15.46
CA HIS A 512 -8.97 5.57 -15.76
C HIS A 512 -8.89 6.85 -14.91
N HIS A 513 -7.69 7.35 -14.61
CA HIS A 513 -7.55 8.53 -13.74
C HIS A 513 -8.27 9.79 -14.29
N LEU A 514 -8.19 10.08 -15.60
CA LEU A 514 -8.90 11.22 -16.20
C LEU A 514 -10.42 11.06 -16.21
N THR A 515 -10.94 9.82 -16.15
CA THR A 515 -12.39 9.62 -15.95
C THR A 515 -12.78 9.90 -14.50
N ARG A 516 -11.94 9.50 -13.52
CA ARG A 516 -12.08 9.94 -12.10
C ARG A 516 -12.10 11.46 -11.98
N HIS A 517 -11.18 12.16 -12.66
CA HIS A 517 -11.13 13.62 -12.69
C HIS A 517 -12.45 14.23 -13.19
N SER A 518 -13.00 13.69 -14.27
CA SER A 518 -14.25 14.18 -14.87
C SER A 518 -15.42 14.09 -13.90
N VAL A 519 -15.63 12.90 -13.31
CA VAL A 519 -16.78 12.67 -12.42
C VAL A 519 -16.63 13.35 -11.06
N ALA A 520 -15.41 13.43 -10.52
CA ALA A 520 -15.13 14.13 -9.27
C ALA A 520 -15.28 15.65 -9.42
N CYS A 521 -14.80 16.21 -10.54
CA CYS A 521 -14.99 17.63 -10.83
C CYS A 521 -16.48 17.98 -10.95
N LEU A 522 -17.26 17.18 -11.69
CA LEU A 522 -18.70 17.41 -11.83
C LEU A 522 -19.44 17.35 -10.49
N LEU A 523 -19.14 16.34 -9.66
CA LEU A 523 -19.79 16.19 -8.35
C LEU A 523 -19.49 17.38 -7.41
N THR A 524 -18.25 17.85 -7.42
CA THR A 524 -17.77 18.87 -6.47
C THR A 524 -17.83 20.27 -7.08
N ARG A 525 -16.68 20.93 -7.27
CA ARG A 525 -16.56 22.33 -7.66
C ARG A 525 -17.00 22.67 -9.08
N GLY A 526 -17.25 21.67 -9.93
CA GLY A 526 -17.59 21.87 -11.34
C GLY A 526 -19.05 22.24 -11.55
N ASP A 527 -19.97 21.44 -11.00
CA ASP A 527 -21.40 21.54 -11.34
C ASP A 527 -22.33 21.36 -10.14
N LEU A 528 -22.24 20.23 -9.40
CA LEU A 528 -23.25 19.88 -8.39
C LEU A 528 -22.99 20.52 -7.01
N TYR A 529 -21.75 20.94 -6.75
CA TYR A 529 -21.31 21.54 -5.48
C TYR A 529 -21.57 20.65 -4.26
N ILE A 530 -21.55 19.33 -4.46
CA ILE A 530 -21.72 18.31 -3.42
C ILE A 530 -20.36 17.99 -2.80
N SER A 531 -20.36 17.69 -1.50
CA SER A 531 -19.13 17.40 -0.76
C SER A 531 -18.33 16.24 -1.35
N TRP A 532 -17.01 16.44 -1.44
CA TRP A 532 -16.05 15.43 -1.88
C TRP A 532 -16.06 14.18 -1.00
N VAL A 533 -16.45 14.31 0.28
CA VAL A 533 -16.58 13.16 1.20
C VAL A 533 -17.65 12.17 0.69
N ARG A 534 -18.73 12.67 0.08
CA ARG A 534 -19.78 11.80 -0.49
C ARG A 534 -19.27 11.04 -1.73
N GLY A 535 -18.45 11.71 -2.54
CA GLY A 535 -17.79 11.07 -3.68
C GLY A 535 -16.75 10.02 -3.24
N LEU A 536 -15.99 10.33 -2.19
CA LEU A 536 -15.03 9.42 -1.57
C LEU A 536 -15.71 8.13 -1.13
N GLU A 537 -16.86 8.22 -0.45
CA GLU A 537 -17.64 7.06 0.00
C GLU A 537 -18.07 6.16 -1.17
N VAL A 538 -18.58 6.73 -2.26
CA VAL A 538 -18.97 5.95 -3.45
C VAL A 538 -17.77 5.27 -4.11
N PHE A 539 -16.63 5.97 -4.18
CA PHE A 539 -15.40 5.40 -4.71
C PHE A 539 -14.82 4.33 -3.79
N GLN A 540 -14.91 4.52 -2.48
CA GLN A 540 -14.56 3.53 -1.48
C GLN A 540 -15.43 2.29 -1.63
N GLU A 541 -16.72 2.42 -1.87
CA GLU A 541 -17.60 1.28 -2.08
C GLU A 541 -17.19 0.47 -3.32
N ARG A 542 -16.99 1.15 -4.46
CA ARG A 542 -16.96 0.48 -5.77
C ARG A 542 -15.58 0.17 -6.34
N LEU A 543 -14.55 0.96 -6.01
CA LEU A 543 -13.23 0.76 -6.60
C LEU A 543 -12.59 -0.53 -6.08
N ILE A 544 -12.12 -1.40 -6.97
CA ILE A 544 -11.28 -2.54 -6.61
C ILE A 544 -9.93 -2.04 -6.08
N ASP A 545 -9.43 -0.92 -6.63
CA ASP A 545 -8.21 -0.25 -6.18
C ASP A 545 -8.44 0.86 -5.16
N HIS A 546 -9.51 0.78 -4.37
CA HIS A 546 -9.68 1.68 -3.24
C HIS A 546 -8.48 1.56 -2.30
N ASP A 547 -7.77 2.66 -2.11
CA ASP A 547 -6.70 2.85 -1.14
C ASP A 547 -7.04 4.12 -0.35
N TRP A 548 -7.03 4.07 0.98
CA TRP A 548 -7.55 5.16 1.80
C TRP A 548 -6.79 6.46 1.56
N SER A 549 -5.46 6.40 1.54
CA SER A 549 -4.60 7.56 1.33
C SER A 549 -4.74 8.12 -0.09
N ILE A 550 -4.70 7.26 -1.10
CA ILE A 550 -4.77 7.70 -2.50
C ILE A 550 -6.17 8.24 -2.83
N ASN A 551 -7.24 7.58 -2.37
CA ASN A 551 -8.61 8.01 -2.64
C ASN A 551 -8.87 9.38 -2.00
N ALA A 552 -8.58 9.54 -0.69
CA ALA A 552 -8.73 10.80 0.00
C ALA A 552 -7.91 11.93 -0.64
N GLY A 553 -6.62 11.67 -0.91
CA GLY A 553 -5.74 12.66 -1.50
C GLY A 553 -6.18 13.14 -2.89
N ASN A 554 -6.68 12.24 -3.74
CA ASN A 554 -7.20 12.62 -5.05
C ASN A 554 -8.54 13.36 -4.95
N TRP A 555 -9.43 13.01 -4.02
CA TRP A 555 -10.67 13.78 -3.81
C TRP A 555 -10.39 15.20 -3.34
N LEU A 556 -9.46 15.38 -2.38
CA LEU A 556 -8.99 16.69 -1.93
C LEU A 556 -8.35 17.50 -3.06
N TRP A 557 -7.64 16.85 -3.97
CA TRP A 557 -7.07 17.50 -5.17
C TRP A 557 -8.19 17.98 -6.11
N LEU A 558 -9.11 17.09 -6.48
CA LEU A 558 -10.10 17.37 -7.53
C LEU A 558 -11.18 18.37 -7.07
N SER A 559 -11.52 18.37 -5.78
CA SER A 559 -12.40 19.37 -5.17
C SER A 559 -11.74 20.72 -4.93
N SER A 560 -10.41 20.81 -5.13
CA SER A 560 -9.59 21.97 -4.75
C SER A 560 -9.64 22.30 -3.27
N SER A 561 -9.67 21.27 -2.42
CA SER A 561 -9.74 21.41 -0.96
C SER A 561 -8.38 21.35 -0.27
N TYR A 562 -7.30 20.94 -0.95
CA TYR A 562 -5.94 21.01 -0.36
C TYR A 562 -4.83 21.21 -1.41
N PHE A 563 -4.45 20.17 -2.15
CA PHE A 563 -3.23 20.16 -2.98
C PHE A 563 -3.27 21.03 -4.24
N PHE A 564 -4.46 21.29 -4.79
CA PHE A 564 -4.65 21.99 -6.05
C PHE A 564 -5.59 23.18 -5.86
N THR A 565 -5.13 24.37 -6.22
CA THR A 565 -5.85 25.63 -5.95
C THR A 565 -6.39 26.32 -7.20
N ALA A 566 -6.02 25.87 -8.42
CA ALA A 566 -6.52 26.46 -9.67
C ALA A 566 -7.95 26.00 -10.02
N TYR A 567 -8.89 26.28 -9.11
CA TYR A 567 -10.29 25.84 -9.14
C TYR A 567 -11.07 26.34 -10.36
N PHE A 568 -10.59 27.38 -11.06
CA PHE A 568 -11.18 27.88 -12.30
C PHE A 568 -11.03 26.90 -13.48
N ARG A 569 -10.21 25.86 -13.34
CA ARG A 569 -10.03 24.82 -14.37
C ARG A 569 -11.03 23.70 -14.20
N VAL A 570 -12.17 23.84 -14.84
CA VAL A 570 -13.28 22.88 -14.76
C VAL A 570 -13.25 21.91 -15.92
N TYR A 571 -13.38 20.62 -15.64
CA TYR A 571 -13.53 19.59 -16.67
C TYR A 571 -14.94 19.68 -17.25
N SER A 572 -15.04 20.02 -18.53
CA SER A 572 -16.34 20.11 -19.20
C SER A 572 -16.93 18.72 -19.42
N PRO A 573 -18.11 18.39 -18.85
CA PRO A 573 -18.74 17.06 -19.00
C PRO A 573 -19.19 16.76 -20.43
N SER A 574 -19.29 17.78 -21.30
CA SER A 574 -19.76 17.64 -22.68
C SER A 574 -18.63 17.67 -23.73
N THR A 575 -17.47 18.23 -23.42
CA THR A 575 -16.37 18.41 -24.39
C THR A 575 -15.11 17.63 -24.06
N PHE A 576 -14.88 17.25 -22.79
CA PHE A 576 -13.66 16.55 -22.40
C PHE A 576 -13.53 15.18 -23.09
N GLY A 577 -14.57 14.34 -23.01
CA GLY A 577 -14.57 13.02 -23.65
C GLY A 577 -14.38 13.07 -25.17
N LYS A 578 -14.92 14.10 -25.84
CA LYS A 578 -14.82 14.27 -27.31
C LYS A 578 -13.39 14.41 -27.83
N LYS A 579 -12.45 14.87 -26.99
CA LYS A 579 -11.03 14.96 -27.35
C LYS A 579 -10.39 13.57 -27.55
N TRP A 580 -10.92 12.58 -26.86
CA TRP A 580 -10.38 11.22 -26.79
C TRP A 580 -11.22 10.21 -27.58
N ASP A 581 -12.52 10.47 -27.68
CA ASP A 581 -13.49 9.64 -28.37
C ASP A 581 -14.50 10.52 -29.14
N PRO A 582 -14.11 11.01 -30.33
CA PRO A 582 -14.99 11.85 -31.15
C PRO A 582 -16.23 11.09 -31.66
N THR A 583 -16.22 9.75 -31.59
CA THR A 583 -17.32 8.86 -32.02
C THR A 583 -18.29 8.48 -30.89
N VAL A 584 -17.98 8.82 -29.63
CA VAL A 584 -18.80 8.49 -28.45
C VAL A 584 -18.94 6.97 -28.23
N TYR A 585 -17.90 6.21 -28.56
CA TYR A 585 -17.82 4.76 -28.40
C TYR A 585 -17.98 4.30 -26.93
N LEU A 586 -17.31 4.98 -25.98
CA LEU A 586 -17.43 4.67 -24.54
C LEU A 586 -18.88 4.82 -24.08
N SER A 587 -19.50 5.96 -24.35
CA SER A 587 -20.88 6.20 -23.93
C SER A 587 -21.90 5.34 -24.68
N ALA A 588 -21.62 4.96 -25.94
CA ALA A 588 -22.53 4.14 -26.72
C ALA A 588 -22.52 2.65 -26.32
N ASN A 589 -21.39 2.10 -25.86
CA ASN A 589 -21.31 0.71 -25.43
C ASN A 589 -21.73 0.53 -23.97
N THR A 590 -21.35 1.45 -23.09
CA THR A 590 -21.64 1.32 -21.66
C THR A 590 -23.09 1.69 -21.33
N CYS A 591 -23.73 2.62 -22.05
CA CYS A 591 -25.15 2.98 -21.82
C CYS A 591 -26.16 2.14 -22.63
N ARG A 592 -25.72 1.08 -23.33
CA ARG A 592 -26.62 0.15 -24.05
C ARG A 592 -27.05 -1.06 -23.20
N HIS A 593 -26.33 -1.32 -22.12
CA HIS A 593 -26.69 -2.26 -21.06
C HIS A 593 -27.54 -1.52 -20.02
#